data_AF-G5KFV7-F1
#
_entry.id   AF-G5KFV7-F1
#
_cell.length_a   1.000
_cell.length_b   1.000
_cell.length_c   1.000
_cell.angle_alpha   90.00
_cell.angle_beta   90.00
_cell.angle_gamma   90.00
#
_symmetry.space_group_name_H-M   'P 1'
#
loop_
_entity.id
_entity.type
_entity.pdbx_description
1 polymer ?
#
loop_
_entity_poly.entity_id
_entity_poly.type
_entity_poly.pdbx_seq_one_letter_code
_entity_poly.pdbx_strand_id
1 'polypeptide(L)'
;MHIKFNAFHLKIIAIIAMFINHFGHVFQVANSYPYLYFLTEFIGLFTFPIMAYLLVEGFIYTKNVKKYALRLFIFALLSILPFTFQVYYQTIYYSPYSLVFYP
;
A
#
# COMPACT_ATOMS: atom_id res chain seq x y z
N MET A 1 6.55 32.15 -4.10
CA MET A 1 5.34 31.30 -3.94
C MET A 1 5.70 30.15 -3.02
N HIS A 2 5.47 30.29 -1.71
CA HIS A 2 5.74 29.21 -0.76
C HIS A 2 4.61 28.17 -0.86
N ILE A 3 4.87 27.06 -1.53
CA ILE A 3 3.96 25.92 -1.52
C ILE A 3 3.99 25.38 -0.09
N LYS A 4 2.99 25.74 0.73
CA LYS A 4 2.78 25.09 2.03
C LYS A 4 2.26 23.69 1.70
N PHE A 5 3.15 22.69 1.71
CA PHE A 5 2.76 21.29 1.59
C PHE A 5 1.77 20.97 2.72
N ASN A 6 0.50 20.81 2.34
CA ASN A 6 -0.58 20.46 3.25
C ASN A 6 -0.80 18.94 3.22
N ALA A 7 -1.19 18.34 4.34
CA ALA A 7 -1.53 16.93 4.49
C ALA A 7 -2.45 16.40 3.38
N PHE A 8 -3.33 17.26 2.85
CA PHE A 8 -4.18 16.95 1.70
C PHE A 8 -3.39 16.59 0.43
N HIS A 9 -2.36 17.35 0.09
CA HIS A 9 -1.53 17.10 -1.11
C HIS A 9 -0.73 15.81 -0.95
N LEU A 10 -0.17 15.59 0.25
CA LEU A 10 0.53 14.34 0.58
C LEU A 10 -0.38 13.13 0.44
N LYS A 11 -1.63 13.24 0.90
CA LYS A 11 -2.63 12.18 0.74
C LYS A 11 -2.91 11.85 -0.73
N ILE A 12 -3.06 12.87 -1.58
CA ILE A 12 -3.25 12.67 -3.02
C ILE A 12 -2.05 11.96 -3.64
N ILE A 13 -0.83 12.41 -3.33
CA ILE A 13 0.40 11.77 -3.83
C ILE A 13 0.46 10.30 -3.41
N ALA A 14 0.15 10.01 -2.14
CA ALA A 14 0.14 8.63 -1.64
C ALA A 14 -0.89 7.74 -2.36
N ILE A 15 -2.10 8.27 -2.62
CA ILE A 15 -3.15 7.54 -3.34
C ILE A 15 -2.74 7.26 -4.79
N ILE A 16 -2.18 8.26 -5.48
CA ILE A 16 -1.70 8.09 -6.87
C ILE A 16 -0.55 7.07 -6.92
N ALA A 17 0.42 7.17 -6.02
CA ALA A 17 1.54 6.22 -5.93
C ALA A 17 1.04 4.79 -5.65
N MET A 18 0.09 4.62 -4.72
CA MET A 18 -0.51 3.32 -4.40
C MET A 18 -1.27 2.74 -5.60
N PHE A 19 -1.99 3.60 -6.33
CA PHE A 19 -2.73 3.20 -7.52
C PHE A 19 -1.80 2.71 -8.64
N ILE A 20 -0.71 3.42 -8.91
CA ILE A 20 0.30 3.02 -9.92
C ILE A 20 0.90 1.65 -9.55
N ASN A 21 1.25 1.44 -8.27
CA ASN A 21 1.77 0.16 -7.78
C ASN A 21 0.78 -0.98 -8.05
N HIS A 22 -0.48 -0.81 -7.63
CA HIS A 22 -1.51 -1.83 -7.82
C HIS A 22 -1.83 -2.07 -9.30
N PHE A 23 -1.80 -1.03 -10.13
CA PHE A 23 -1.97 -1.17 -11.58
C PHE A 23 -0.89 -2.08 -12.18
N GLY A 24 0.37 -1.91 -11.77
CA GLY A 24 1.48 -2.79 -12.19
C GLY A 24 1.22 -4.27 -11.89
N HIS A 25 0.70 -4.58 -10.69
CA HIS A 25 0.35 -5.95 -10.30
C HIS A 25 -0.89 -6.50 -11.00
N VAL A 26 -1.97 -5.71 -11.09
CA VAL A 26 -3.25 -6.16 -11.66
C VAL A 26 -3.09 -6.52 -13.13
N PHE A 27 -2.33 -5.73 -13.89
CA PHE A 27 -2.07 -5.99 -15.30
C PHE A 27 -0.90 -6.96 -15.54
N GLN A 28 -0.34 -7.56 -14.47
CA GLN A 28 0.79 -8.49 -14.53
C GLN A 28 1.96 -7.95 -15.38
N VAL A 29 2.23 -6.65 -15.27
CA VAL A 29 3.26 -5.96 -16.08
C VAL A 29 4.64 -6.59 -15.89
N ALA A 30 4.88 -7.24 -14.75
CA ALA A 30 6.08 -8.01 -14.47
C ALA A 30 6.42 -9.04 -15.57
N ASN A 31 5.42 -9.68 -16.18
CA ASN A 31 5.62 -10.73 -17.18
C ASN A 31 6.05 -10.18 -18.55
N SER A 32 5.58 -8.98 -18.91
CA SER A 32 5.84 -8.37 -20.22
C SER A 32 6.96 -7.33 -20.19
N TYR A 33 7.09 -6.58 -19.09
CA TYR A 33 7.98 -5.42 -18.96
C TYR A 33 8.55 -5.32 -17.53
N PRO A 34 9.57 -6.13 -17.18
CA PRO A 34 10.09 -6.20 -15.82
C PRO A 34 10.68 -4.88 -15.31
N TYR A 35 11.33 -4.09 -16.17
CA TYR A 35 11.86 -2.77 -15.81
C TYR A 35 10.75 -1.76 -15.47
N LEU A 36 9.63 -1.80 -16.19
CA LEU A 36 8.49 -0.92 -15.94
C LEU A 36 7.79 -1.30 -14.63
N TYR A 37 7.66 -2.61 -14.37
CA TYR A 37 7.15 -3.12 -13.11
C TYR A 37 8.03 -2.71 -11.91
N PHE A 38 9.35 -2.77 -12.04
CA PHE A 38 10.25 -2.27 -10.99
C PHE A 38 10.01 -0.78 -10.68
N LEU A 39 9.76 0.04 -11.71
CA LEU A 39 9.44 1.45 -11.52
C LEU A 39 8.11 1.65 -10.78
N THR A 40 7.07 0.86 -11.10
CA THR A 40 5.78 0.94 -10.39
C THR A 40 5.93 0.57 -8.91
N GLU A 41 6.71 -0.46 -8.61
CA GLU A 41 7.02 -0.89 -7.23
C GLU A 41 7.82 0.18 -6.48
N PHE A 42 8.85 0.74 -7.13
CA PHE A 42 9.68 1.77 -6.53
C PHE A 42 8.88 3.02 -6.16
N ILE A 43 7.95 3.43 -7.01
CA ILE A 43 7.03 4.54 -6.72
C ILE A 43 6.09 4.17 -5.56
N GLY A 44 5.57 2.94 -5.54
CA GLY A 44 4.71 2.43 -4.47
C GLY A 44 5.38 2.38 -3.10
N LEU A 45 6.70 2.17 -3.02
CA LEU A 45 7.44 2.19 -1.76
C LEU A 45 7.32 3.53 -1.02
N PHE A 46 7.13 4.65 -1.72
CA PHE A 46 6.92 5.96 -1.10
C PHE A 46 5.52 6.12 -0.48
N THR A 47 4.54 5.31 -0.89
CA THR A 47 3.19 5.35 -0.29
C THR A 47 3.26 5.07 1.21
N PHE A 48 4.05 4.08 1.64
CA PHE A 48 4.11 3.68 3.04
C PHE A 48 4.64 4.80 3.97
N PRO A 49 5.80 5.43 3.71
CA PRO A 49 6.29 6.56 4.50
C PRO A 49 5.30 7.73 4.56
N ILE A 50 4.64 8.06 3.45
CA ILE A 50 3.69 9.17 3.40
C ILE A 50 2.44 8.85 4.24
N MET A 51 1.90 7.64 4.11
CA MET A 51 0.74 7.22 4.91
C MET A 51 1.09 7.13 6.40
N ALA A 52 2.29 6.67 6.76
CA ALA A 52 2.77 6.64 8.14
C ALA A 52 2.85 8.05 8.73
N TYR A 53 3.40 9.02 7.98
CA TYR A 53 3.41 10.43 8.39
C TYR A 53 1.99 10.96 8.62
N LEU A 54 1.07 10.75 7.67
CA LEU A 54 -0.32 11.21 7.79
C LEU A 54 -1.07 10.57 8.96
N LEU A 55 -0.73 9.33 9.30
CA LEU A 55 -1.28 8.63 10.47
C LEU A 55 -0.83 9.31 11.76
N VAL A 56 0.48 9.55 11.91
CA VAL A 56 1.05 10.23 13.08
C VAL A 56 0.51 11.66 13.19
N GLU A 57 0.46 12.40 12.09
CA GLU A 57 -0.10 13.75 12.03
C GLU A 57 -1.58 13.73 12.47
N GLY A 58 -2.39 12.82 11.91
CA GLY A 58 -3.79 12.66 12.29
C GLY A 58 -4.03 12.21 13.74
N PHE A 59 -3.08 11.49 14.33
CA PHE A 59 -3.08 11.12 15.74
C PHE A 59 -2.80 12.33 16.64
N ILE A 60 -1.78 13.13 16.32
CA ILE A 60 -1.38 14.32 17.10
C ILE A 60 -2.52 15.36 17.13
N TYR A 61 -3.19 15.59 16.01
CA TYR A 61 -4.30 16.56 15.92
C TYR A 61 -5.65 16.01 16.40
N THR A 62 -5.75 14.73 16.76
CA THR A 62 -6.99 14.12 17.20
C THR A 62 -7.27 14.45 18.67
N LYS A 63 -8.46 15.01 18.94
CA LYS A 63 -8.92 15.26 20.32
C LYS A 63 -9.34 14.00 21.08
N ASN A 64 -9.71 12.94 20.38
CA ASN A 64 -10.16 11.68 20.98
C ASN A 64 -9.46 10.47 20.33
N VAL A 65 -8.34 10.08 20.93
CA VAL A 65 -7.49 8.99 20.45
C VAL A 65 -8.22 7.65 20.44
N LYS A 66 -9.07 7.37 21.44
CA LYS A 66 -9.85 6.11 21.49
C LYS A 66 -10.78 5.95 20.29
N LYS A 67 -11.52 7.01 19.92
CA LYS A 67 -12.38 6.99 18.73
C LYS A 67 -11.57 6.89 17.44
N TYR A 68 -10.40 7.52 17.36
CA TYR A 68 -9.51 7.43 16.21
C TYR A 68 -8.95 6.01 16.03
N ALA A 69 -8.44 5.40 17.11
CA ALA A 69 -7.95 4.03 17.11
C ALA A 69 -9.04 3.02 16.76
N LEU A 70 -10.27 3.21 17.26
CA LEU A 70 -11.41 2.35 16.91
C LEU A 70 -11.71 2.41 15.41
N ARG A 71 -11.72 3.61 14.81
CA ARG A 71 -11.89 3.74 13.35
C ARG A 71 -10.79 3.01 12.58
N LEU A 72 -9.52 3.19 12.97
CA LEU A 72 -8.40 2.48 12.35
C LEU A 72 -8.51 0.96 12.50
N PHE A 73 -8.93 0.48 13.67
CA PHE A 73 -9.10 -0.93 13.96
C PHE A 73 -10.20 -1.56 13.09
N ILE A 74 -11.33 -0.87 12.89
CA ILE A 74 -12.38 -1.30 11.96
C ILE A 74 -11.81 -1.42 10.54
N PHE A 75 -11.06 -0.42 10.08
CA PHE A 75 -10.44 -0.50 8.75
C PHE A 75 -9.44 -1.65 8.64
N ALA A 76 -8.65 -1.92 9.67
CA ALA A 76 -7.70 -3.03 9.71
C ALA A 76 -8.40 -4.41 9.66
N LEU A 77 -9.53 -4.56 10.37
CA LEU A 77 -10.35 -5.78 10.28
C LEU A 77 -10.96 -5.94 8.89
N LEU A 78 -11.48 -4.87 8.30
CA LEU A 78 -12.03 -4.93 6.94
C LEU A 78 -10.95 -5.26 5.91
N SER A 79 -9.71 -4.77 6.09
CA SER A 79 -8.60 -5.07 5.19
C SER A 79 -8.06 -6.49 5.32
N ILE A 80 -8.42 -7.23 6.38
CA ILE A 80 -7.96 -8.62 6.57
C ILE A 80 -8.60 -9.57 5.55
N LEU A 81 -9.83 -9.30 5.12
CA LEU A 81 -10.54 -10.10 4.12
C LEU A 81 -9.84 -10.10 2.75
N PRO A 82 -9.54 -8.95 2.12
CA PRO A 82 -8.80 -8.95 0.86
C PRO A 82 -7.37 -9.46 1.03
N PHE A 83 -6.71 -9.18 2.17
CA PHE A 83 -5.37 -9.69 2.44
C PHE A 83 -5.32 -11.21 2.48
N THR A 84 -6.23 -11.84 3.24
CA THR A 84 -6.32 -13.30 3.32
C THR A 84 -6.67 -13.94 1.98
N PHE A 85 -7.55 -13.31 1.18
CA PHE A 85 -7.84 -13.78 -0.18
C PHE A 85 -6.62 -13.73 -1.10
N GLN A 86 -5.86 -12.62 -1.07
CA GLN A 86 -4.64 -12.46 -1.85
C GLN A 86 -3.59 -13.53 -1.49
N VAL A 87 -3.36 -13.76 -0.19
CA VAL A 87 -2.43 -14.77 0.32
C VAL A 87 -2.87 -16.19 -0.07
N TYR A 88 -4.17 -16.48 0.05
CA TYR A 88 -4.75 -17.77 -0.36
C TYR A 88 -4.59 -18.00 -1.88
N TYR A 89 -4.81 -16.98 -2.70
CA TYR A 89 -4.56 -17.07 -4.14
C TYR A 89 -3.08 -17.34 -4.41
N GLN A 90 -2.16 -16.60 -3.78
CA GLN A 90 -0.73 -16.85 -3.97
C GLN A 90 -0.32 -18.28 -3.61
N THR A 91 -0.78 -18.85 -2.50
CA THR A 91 -0.39 -20.22 -2.11
C THR A 91 -0.95 -21.32 -3.01
N ILE A 92 -2.07 -21.11 -3.70
CA ILE A 92 -2.64 -22.11 -4.62
C ILE A 92 -1.94 -22.06 -5.98
N TYR A 93 -1.71 -20.86 -6.51
CA TYR A 93 -1.15 -20.68 -7.85
C TYR A 93 0.38 -20.73 -7.85
N TYR A 94 1.03 -20.33 -6.75
CA TYR A 94 2.46 -20.49 -6.52
C TYR A 94 2.67 -21.56 -5.44
N SER A 95 3.03 -22.77 -5.89
CA SER A 95 3.34 -23.89 -5.00
C SER A 95 4.45 -23.51 -4.00
N PRO A 96 4.36 -23.90 -2.71
CA PRO A 96 5.41 -23.66 -1.72
C PRO A 96 6.76 -24.30 -2.09
N TYR A 97 6.76 -25.25 -3.04
CA TYR A 97 7.97 -25.88 -3.56
C TYR A 97 8.68 -25.06 -4.64
N SER A 98 8.06 -24.01 -5.18
CA SER A 98 8.70 -23.15 -6.20
C SER A 98 9.83 -22.29 -5.63
N LEU A 99 9.83 -21.97 -4.34
CA LEU A 99 10.92 -21.23 -3.68
C LEU A 99 12.12 -22.10 -3.27
N VAL A 100 12.01 -23.43 -3.38
CA VAL A 100 13.10 -24.38 -3.02
C VAL A 100 13.95 -24.75 -4.25
N PHE A 101 13.49 -24.46 -5.48
CA PHE A 101 14.12 -24.91 -6.73
C PHE A 101 14.50 -23.79 -7.72
N TYR A 102 14.72 -22.55 -7.24
CA TYR A 102 15.46 -21.53 -7.99
C TYR A 102 16.83 -21.30 -7.33
N PRO A 103 17.94 -21.87 -7.85
CA PRO A 103 19.27 -21.30 -7.67
C PRO A 103 19.43 -19.98 -8.45
#